data_AF-A0A2E6NKV5-F1
#
_entry.id   AF-A0A2E6NKV5-F1
#
_cell.length_a   1.000
_cell.length_b   1.000
_cell.length_c   1.000
_cell.angle_alpha   90.00
_cell.angle_beta   90.00
_cell.angle_gamma   90.00
#
_symmetry.space_group_name_H-M   'P 1'
#
loop_
_entity.id
_entity.type
_entity.pdbx_description
1 polymer ?
#
loop_
_entity_poly.entity_id
_entity_poly.type
_entity_poly.pdbx_seq_one_letter_code
_entity_poly.pdbx_strand_id
1 'polypeptide(L)' 'MAVDTESIEALFPKNGELRELSVEHHKLDERLEELTKRHFLSKPEQVEQTNLKKLKLKIKDRIESIVREHRSDTVASGE' A
#
# COMPACT_ATOMS: atom_id res chain seq x y z
N MET A 1 -10.10 8.13 1.00
CA MET A 1 -9.89 6.88 1.76
C MET A 1 -8.39 6.65 1.85
N ALA A 2 -7.79 6.89 3.01
CA ALA A 2 -6.51 6.24 3.34
C ALA A 2 -6.86 4.77 3.60
N VAL A 3 -6.08 3.84 3.06
CA VAL A 3 -6.10 2.48 3.57
C VAL A 3 -5.20 2.56 4.79
N ASP A 4 -5.79 2.46 5.96
CA ASP A 4 -5.02 2.41 7.20
C ASP A 4 -4.23 1.11 7.19
N THR A 5 -2.90 1.21 7.19
CA THR A 5 -1.96 0.07 7.19
C THR A 5 -2.27 -0.91 8.33
N GLU A 6 -2.79 -0.39 9.44
CA GLU A 6 -3.35 -1.12 10.58
C GLU A 6 -4.44 -2.14 10.18
N SER A 7 -5.35 -1.77 9.27
CA SER A 7 -6.43 -2.67 8.82
C SER A 7 -5.91 -3.79 7.92
N ILE A 8 -4.74 -3.60 7.31
CA ILE A 8 -4.10 -4.55 6.42
C ILE A 8 -3.44 -5.64 7.26
N GLU A 9 -2.79 -5.29 8.37
CA GLU A 9 -2.14 -6.23 9.31
C GLU A 9 -3.08 -7.30 9.86
N ALA A 10 -4.36 -6.97 10.10
CA ALA A 10 -5.38 -7.93 10.52
C ALA A 10 -5.68 -9.02 9.47
N LEU A 11 -5.36 -8.76 8.20
CA LEU A 11 -5.59 -9.66 7.06
C LEU A 11 -4.33 -10.42 6.61
N PHE A 12 -3.13 -10.04 7.10
CA PHE A 12 -1.87 -10.75 6.86
C PHE A 12 -1.91 -12.26 7.12
N PRO A 13 -2.50 -12.77 8.22
CA PRO A 13 -2.48 -14.21 8.48
C PRO A 13 -3.31 -15.01 7.46
N LYS A 14 -4.23 -14.36 6.74
CA LYS A 14 -5.04 -15.00 5.70
C LYS A 14 -4.41 -14.91 4.31
N ASN A 15 -3.65 -13.85 4.00
CA ASN A 15 -3.07 -13.63 2.67
C ASN A 15 -1.59 -13.24 2.69
N GLY A 16 -0.74 -14.12 2.14
CA GLY A 16 0.69 -13.87 1.95
C GLY A 16 1.01 -12.68 1.04
N GLU A 17 0.14 -12.37 0.06
CA GLU A 17 0.31 -11.20 -0.82
C GLU A 17 0.23 -9.86 -0.06
N LEU A 18 -0.57 -9.76 1.02
CA LEU A 18 -0.65 -8.54 1.83
C LEU A 18 0.66 -8.27 2.57
N ARG A 19 1.40 -9.32 2.92
CA ARG A 19 2.73 -9.22 3.52
C ARG A 19 3.72 -8.62 2.54
N GLU A 20 3.73 -9.08 1.29
CA GLU A 20 4.59 -8.52 0.25
C GLU A 20 4.23 -7.06 -0.06
N LEU A 21 2.94 -6.77 -0.21
CA LEU A 21 2.43 -5.41 -0.45
C LEU A 21 2.81 -4.46 0.67
N SER A 22 2.82 -4.91 1.93
CA SER A 22 3.21 -4.09 3.07
C SER A 22 4.72 -3.86 3.16
N VAL A 23 5.54 -4.84 2.81
CA VAL A 23 7.00 -4.66 2.69
C VAL A 23 7.31 -3.65 1.58
N GLU A 24 6.64 -3.75 0.44
CA GLU A 24 6.80 -2.83 -0.67
C GLU A 24 6.29 -1.42 -0.30
N HIS A 25 5.17 -1.33 0.42
CA HIS A 25 4.67 -0.07 0.97
C HIS A 25 5.67 0.59 1.91
N HIS A 26 6.24 -0.16 2.88
CA HIS A 26 7.24 0.36 3.82
C HIS A 26 8.49 0.87 3.09
N LYS A 27 8.97 0.13 2.09
CA LYS A 27 10.07 0.58 1.22
C LYS A 27 9.75 1.89 0.49
N LEU A 28 8.54 2.01 -0.05
CA LEU A 28 8.10 3.22 -0.73
C LEU A 28 7.98 4.40 0.26
N ASP A 29 7.50 4.16 1.48
CA ASP A 29 7.41 5.16 2.54
C ASP A 29 8.80 5.65 2.95
N GLU A 30 9.74 4.75 3.26
CA GLU A 30 11.12 5.13 3.56
C GLU A 30 11.74 5.96 2.44
N ARG A 31 11.59 5.52 1.18
CA ARG A 31 12.10 6.27 0.02
C ARG A 31 11.47 7.66 -0.07
N LEU A 32 10.17 7.77 0.18
CA LEU A 32 9.41 9.01 0.09
C LEU A 32 9.72 9.94 1.27
N GLU A 33 9.97 9.40 2.47
CA GLU A 33 10.47 10.14 3.63
C GLU A 33 11.88 10.68 3.40
N GLU A 34 12.79 9.89 2.82
CA GLU A 34 14.14 10.36 2.49
C GLU A 34 14.11 11.51 1.48
N LEU A 35 13.24 11.42 0.47
CA LEU A 35 12.98 12.50 -0.48
C LEU A 35 12.33 13.71 0.20
N THR A 36 11.38 13.50 1.11
CA THR A 36 10.66 14.57 1.82
C THR A 36 11.55 15.28 2.85
N LYS A 37 12.49 14.56 3.48
CA LYS A 37 13.53 15.13 4.35
C LYS A 37 14.46 16.06 3.59
N ARG A 38 14.67 15.82 2.29
CA ARG A 38 15.42 16.73 1.43
C ARG A 38 14.54 17.94 1.11
N HIS A 39 14.68 18.99 1.94
CA HIS A 39 13.97 20.26 1.84
C HIS A 39 14.00 20.91 0.43
N PHE A 40 14.97 20.54 -0.40
CA PHE A 40 15.07 20.95 -1.81
C PHE A 40 15.05 19.72 -2.74
N LEU A 41 13.84 19.20 -2.99
CA LEU A 41 13.60 18.18 -4.01
C LEU A 41 13.99 18.71 -5.39
N SER A 42 15.03 18.12 -5.98
CA SER A 42 15.42 18.42 -7.36
C SER A 42 14.35 17.93 -8.37
N LYS A 43 14.34 18.46 -9.61
CA LYS A 43 13.46 17.99 -10.71
C LYS A 43 13.34 16.45 -10.80
N PRO A 44 14.44 15.66 -10.77
CA PRO A 44 14.35 14.20 -10.73
C PRO A 44 13.65 13.66 -9.47
N GLU A 45 13.91 14.25 -8.30
CA GLU A 45 13.30 13.83 -7.04
C GLU A 45 11.79 14.09 -6.98
N GLN A 46 11.30 15.20 -7.56
CA GLN A 46 9.85 15.43 -7.67
C GLN A 46 9.15 14.39 -8.55
N VAL A 47 9.81 13.97 -9.64
CA VAL A 47 9.33 12.88 -10.50
C VAL A 47 9.34 11.56 -9.74
N GLU A 48 10.40 11.29 -8.97
CA GLU A 48 10.50 10.12 -8.11
C GLU A 48 9.39 10.11 -7.05
N GLN A 49 9.16 11.21 -6.35
CA GLN A 49 8.10 11.36 -5.36
C GLN A 49 6.70 11.14 -5.97
N THR A 50 6.48 11.63 -7.20
CA THR A 50 5.24 11.41 -7.94
C THR A 50 5.07 9.95 -8.36
N ASN A 51 6.14 9.29 -8.81
CA ASN A 51 6.14 7.87 -9.13
C ASN A 51 5.90 7.01 -7.88
N LEU A 52 6.54 7.35 -6.75
CA LEU A 52 6.33 6.70 -5.46
C LEU A 52 4.88 6.85 -5.00
N LYS A 53 4.28 8.04 -5.10
CA LYS A 53 2.83 8.24 -4.84
C LYS A 53 1.96 7.35 -5.73
N LYS A 54 2.27 7.23 -7.02
CA LYS A 54 1.54 6.34 -7.93
C LYS A 54 1.69 4.87 -7.56
N LEU A 55 2.88 4.43 -7.19
CA LEU A 55 3.14 3.07 -6.73
C LEU A 55 2.39 2.77 -5.43
N LYS A 56 2.44 3.70 -4.47
CA LYS A 56 1.70 3.62 -3.21
C LYS A 56 0.20 3.51 -3.45
N LEU A 57 -0.32 4.26 -4.44
CA LEU A 57 -1.71 4.16 -4.87
C LEU A 57 -2.03 2.78 -5.49
N LYS A 58 -1.15 2.22 -6.33
CA LYS A 58 -1.32 0.87 -6.89
C LYS A 58 -1.33 -0.21 -5.82
N ILE A 59 -0.43 -0.13 -4.84
CA ILE A 59 -0.40 -1.06 -3.71
C ILE A 59 -1.72 -0.99 -2.96
N LYS A 60 -2.17 0.23 -2.66
CA LYS A 60 -3.47 0.47 -2.03
C LYS A 60 -4.63 -0.13 -2.81
N ASP A 61 -4.69 0.09 -4.12
CA ASP A 61 -5.72 -0.47 -5.01
C ASP A 61 -5.72 -2.00 -4.99
N ARG A 62 -4.52 -2.59 -4.95
CA ARG A 62 -4.32 -4.04 -4.89
C ARG A 62 -4.76 -4.62 -3.55
N ILE A 63 -4.42 -3.96 -2.45
CA ILE A 63 -4.88 -4.34 -1.11
C ILE A 63 -6.40 -4.25 -1.02
N GLU A 64 -6.99 -3.14 -1.50
CA GLU A 64 -8.44 -2.95 -1.47
C GLU A 64 -9.18 -4.01 -2.30
N SER A 65 -8.62 -4.41 -3.44
CA SER A 65 -9.15 -5.51 -4.26
C SER A 65 -9.12 -6.85 -3.50
N ILE A 66 -7.99 -7.17 -2.85
CA ILE A 66 -7.84 -8.40 -2.06
C ILE A 66 -8.79 -8.41 -0.85
N VAL A 67 -8.87 -7.30 -0.12
CA VAL A 67 -9.77 -7.15 1.04
C VAL A 67 -11.22 -7.31 0.61
N ARG A 68 -11.59 -6.70 -0.53
CA ARG A 68 -12.94 -6.78 -1.08
C ARG A 68 -13.28 -8.20 -1.52
N GLU A 69 -12.35 -8.90 -2.16
CA GLU A 69 -12.51 -10.30 -2.56
C GLU A 69 -12.71 -11.19 -1.33
N HIS A 70 -11.85 -11.07 -0.30
CA HIS A 70 -11.97 -11.83 0.95
C HIS A 70 -13.27 -11.56 1.71
N ARG A 71 -13.68 -10.29 1.78
CA ARG A 71 -14.94 -9.92 2.42
C ARG A 71 -16.12 -10.49 1.65
N SER A 72 -16.04 -10.55 0.32
CA SER A 72 -17.09 -11.14 -0.54
C SER A 72 -17.12 -12.67 -0.41
N ASP A 73 -15.97 -13.32 -0.31
CA ASP A 73 -15.84 -14.78 -0.15
C ASP A 73 -16.37 -15.25 1.21
N THR A 74 -16.03 -14.53 2.30
CA THR A 74 -16.53 -14.82 3.65
C THR A 74 -18.06 -14.65 3.77
N VAL A 75 -18.68 -13.73 3.02
CA VAL A 75 -20.15 -13.54 3.08
C VAL A 75 -20.91 -14.48 2.16
N ALA A 76 -20.29 -15.07 1.13
CA ALA A 76 -20.95 -15.97 0.18
C ALA A 76 -21.01 -17.44 0.64
N SER A 77 -20.19 -17.86 1.60
CA SER A 77 -20.22 -19.25 2.14
C SER A 77 -21.12 -19.42 3.36
N GLY A 78 -21.97 -18.43 3.68
CA GLY A 78 -22.83 -18.43 4.86
C GLY A 78 -24.28 -18.08 4.56
N GLU A 79 -24.90 -18.74 3.59
CA GLU A 79 -26.37 -18.75 3.37
C GLU A 79 -26.87 -20.16 3.05
#